data_AF-A0AAW7H3S9-F1
#
_entry.id   AF-A0AAW7H3S9-F1
#
_cell.length_a   1.000
_cell.length_b   1.000
_cell.length_c   1.000
_cell.angle_alpha   90.00
_cell.angle_beta   90.00
_cell.angle_gamma   90.00
#
_symmetry.space_group_name_H-M   'P 1'
#
loop_
_entity.id
_entity.type
_entity.pdbx_description
1 polymer ?
#
loop_
_entity_poly.entity_id
_entity_poly.type
_entity_poly.pdbx_seq_one_letter_code
_entity_poly.pdbx_strand_id
1 'polypeptide(L)'
;MTALNKQALREAAQEEIMLRSVSDTSDAWQDEASPEAVLALLGEMEAAENRIAELETREVMLPTPYPKGYGLAADKYNFALEECADAIRAAGIVVKGE
;
A
#
# COMPACT_ATOMS: atom_id res chain seq x y z
N MET A 1 11.96 -7.59 -18.55
CA MET A 1 11.00 -6.49 -18.75
C MET A 1 11.65 -5.23 -18.23
N THR A 2 11.85 -4.24 -19.09
CA THR A 2 12.26 -2.89 -18.67
C THR A 2 11.14 -2.34 -17.80
N ALA A 3 11.45 -1.68 -16.68
CA ALA A 3 10.41 -1.03 -15.88
C ALA A 3 9.69 0.01 -16.74
N LEU A 4 8.36 0.05 -16.66
CA LEU A 4 7.55 1.02 -17.39
C LEU A 4 7.95 2.45 -16.99
N ASN A 5 8.17 3.34 -17.95
CA ASN A 5 8.43 4.74 -17.67
C ASN A 5 7.11 5.50 -17.40
N LYS A 6 6.61 5.38 -16.16
CA LYS A 6 5.35 6.01 -15.75
C LYS A 6 5.33 7.53 -15.92
N GLN A 7 6.49 8.19 -15.81
CA GLN A 7 6.57 9.63 -15.96
C GLN A 7 6.39 10.04 -17.42
N ALA A 8 7.06 9.35 -18.36
CA ALA A 8 6.87 9.58 -19.79
C ALA A 8 5.41 9.32 -20.21
N LEU A 9 4.81 8.22 -19.75
CA LEU A 9 3.39 7.92 -20.04
C LEU A 9 2.44 8.98 -19.48
N ARG A 10 2.75 9.53 -18.30
CA ARG A 10 1.97 10.61 -17.69
C ARG A 10 2.06 11.91 -18.48
N GLU A 11 3.27 12.28 -18.90
CA GLU A 11 3.52 13.49 -19.70
C GLU A 11 2.85 13.38 -21.08
N ALA A 12 3.00 12.24 -21.75
CA ALA A 12 2.34 11.94 -23.01
C ALA A 12 0.79 12.01 -22.88
N ALA A 13 0.23 11.46 -21.80
CA ALA A 13 -1.21 11.56 -21.54
C ALA A 13 -1.68 13.02 -21.34
N GLN A 14 -0.88 13.83 -20.64
CA GLN A 14 -1.20 15.24 -20.40
C GLN A 14 -1.12 16.06 -21.70
N GLU A 15 -0.11 15.80 -22.54
CA GLU A 15 0.02 16.41 -23.84
C GLU A 15 -1.15 16.05 -24.76
N GLU A 16 -1.54 14.77 -24.83
CA GLU A 16 -2.72 14.32 -25.58
C GLU A 16 -3.99 15.04 -25.13
N ILE A 17 -4.21 15.18 -23.82
CA ILE A 17 -5.36 15.93 -23.28
C ILE A 17 -5.35 17.39 -23.76
N MET A 18 -4.18 18.02 -23.81
CA MET A 18 -4.01 19.39 -24.30
C MET A 18 -4.26 19.48 -25.81
N LEU A 19 -3.68 18.58 -26.61
CA LEU A 19 -3.78 18.61 -28.07
C LEU A 19 -5.19 18.30 -28.59
N ARG A 20 -5.97 17.49 -27.87
CA ARG A 20 -7.40 17.29 -28.16
C ARG A 20 -8.19 18.60 -28.21
N SER A 21 -7.83 19.59 -27.40
CA SER A 21 -8.52 20.89 -27.36
C SER A 21 -8.34 21.70 -28.66
N VAL A 22 -7.26 21.43 -29.40
CA VAL A 22 -6.94 22.06 -30.69
C VAL A 22 -7.19 21.12 -31.87
N SER A 23 -7.91 20.01 -31.66
CA SER A 23 -8.19 18.97 -32.66
C SER A 23 -6.92 18.33 -33.26
N ASP A 24 -5.87 18.24 -32.46
CA ASP A 24 -4.62 17.56 -32.77
C ASP A 24 -4.45 16.30 -31.89
N THR A 25 -3.47 15.46 -32.18
CA THR A 25 -3.16 14.23 -31.42
C THR A 25 -1.68 14.20 -31.03
N SER A 26 -1.37 13.75 -29.81
CA SER A 26 0.02 13.63 -29.36
C SER A 26 0.72 12.44 -30.02
N ASP A 27 1.85 12.69 -30.69
CA ASP A 27 2.74 11.64 -31.19
C ASP A 27 3.34 10.84 -30.03
N ALA A 28 3.72 11.51 -28.94
CA ALA A 28 4.27 10.86 -27.75
C ALA A 28 3.26 9.92 -27.09
N TRP A 29 1.97 10.27 -27.09
CA TRP A 29 0.91 9.39 -26.60
C TRP A 29 0.74 8.15 -27.47
N GLN A 30 0.84 8.27 -28.79
CA GLN A 30 0.75 7.12 -29.69
C GLN A 30 1.90 6.11 -29.47
N ASP A 31 3.10 6.60 -29.15
CA ASP A 31 4.26 5.76 -28.86
C ASP A 31 4.21 5.12 -27.46
N GLU A 32 3.89 5.92 -26.44
CA GLU A 32 4.03 5.49 -25.05
C GLU A 32 2.80 4.70 -24.56
N ALA A 33 1.59 4.98 -25.06
CA ALA A 33 0.35 4.28 -24.69
C ALA A 33 0.16 2.95 -25.45
N SER A 34 1.23 2.16 -25.56
CA SER A 34 1.22 0.85 -26.19
C SER A 34 0.41 -0.19 -25.39
N PRO A 35 -0.12 -1.25 -26.04
CA PRO A 35 -0.73 -2.37 -25.33
C PRO A 35 0.17 -2.97 -24.24
N GLU A 36 1.47 -3.03 -24.50
CA GLU A 36 2.49 -3.49 -23.55
C GLU A 36 2.56 -2.59 -22.31
N ALA A 37 2.50 -1.27 -22.50
CA ALA A 37 2.47 -0.30 -21.39
C ALA A 37 1.20 -0.46 -20.54
N VAL A 38 0.04 -0.68 -21.18
CA VAL A 38 -1.22 -0.94 -20.48
C VAL A 38 -1.16 -2.22 -19.66
N LEU A 39 -0.65 -3.31 -20.25
CA LEU A 39 -0.47 -4.59 -19.53
C LEU A 39 0.52 -4.46 -18.37
N ALA A 40 1.59 -3.69 -18.54
CA ALA A 40 2.54 -3.41 -17.48
C ALA A 40 1.90 -2.63 -16.32
N LEU A 41 1.08 -1.61 -16.59
CA LEU A 41 0.32 -0.88 -15.56
C LEU A 41 -0.63 -1.80 -14.79
N LEU A 42 -1.39 -2.65 -15.50
CA LEU A 42 -2.31 -3.59 -14.87
C LEU A 42 -1.56 -4.59 -13.98
N GLY A 43 -0.47 -5.17 -14.47
CA GLY A 43 0.35 -6.10 -13.68
C GLY A 43 0.94 -5.46 -12.43
N GLU A 44 1.39 -4.21 -12.51
CA GLU A 44 1.87 -3.47 -11.33
C GLU A 44 0.76 -3.11 -10.35
N MET A 45 -0.45 -2.79 -10.83
CA MET A 45 -1.62 -2.57 -9.97
C MET A 45 -2.03 -3.85 -9.24
N GLU A 46 -2.16 -4.97 -9.95
CA GLU A 46 -2.47 -6.27 -9.36
C GLU A 46 -1.40 -6.69 -8.34
N ALA A 47 -0.11 -6.45 -8.63
CA ALA A 47 0.97 -6.71 -7.69
C ALA A 47 0.87 -5.85 -6.42
N ALA A 48 0.51 -4.57 -6.56
CA ALA A 48 0.31 -3.66 -5.43
C ALA A 48 -0.91 -4.07 -4.60
N GLU A 49 -2.02 -4.42 -5.22
CA GLU A 49 -3.23 -4.92 -4.55
C GLU A 49 -2.96 -6.22 -3.79
N ASN A 50 -2.26 -7.17 -4.41
CA ASN A 50 -1.85 -8.41 -3.76
C ASN A 50 -0.95 -8.14 -2.54
N ARG A 51 -0.02 -7.18 -2.66
CA ARG A 51 0.84 -6.78 -1.53
C ARG A 51 0.04 -6.11 -0.41
N ILE A 52 -0.95 -5.28 -0.73
CA ILE A 52 -1.85 -4.68 0.25
C ILE A 52 -2.64 -5.77 0.97
N ALA A 53 -3.27 -6.69 0.24
CA ALA A 53 -4.02 -7.80 0.83
C ALA A 53 -3.13 -8.69 1.72
N GLU A 54 -1.89 -8.97 1.30
CA GLU A 54 -0.91 -9.67 2.14
C GLU A 54 -0.62 -8.88 3.42
N LEU A 55 -0.45 -7.56 3.34
CA LEU A 55 -0.15 -6.73 4.52
C LEU A 55 -1.36 -6.61 5.47
N GLU A 56 -2.58 -6.50 4.93
CA GLU A 56 -3.82 -6.41 5.71
C GLU A 56 -4.14 -7.70 6.46
N THR A 57 -3.70 -8.86 5.94
CA THR A 57 -3.88 -10.16 6.62
C THR A 57 -2.79 -10.47 7.63
N ARG A 58 -1.74 -9.65 7.74
CA ARG A 58 -0.67 -9.88 8.72
C ARG A 58 -1.12 -9.45 10.11
N GLU A 59 -0.93 -10.38 11.05
CA GLU A 59 -1.17 -10.15 12.46
C GLU A 59 0.14 -9.97 13.22
N VAL A 60 0.11 -9.12 14.26
CA VAL A 60 1.21 -8.96 15.20
C VAL A 60 0.91 -9.74 16.47
N MET A 61 1.83 -10.62 16.85
CA MET A 61 1.77 -11.31 18.14
C MET A 61 2.43 -10.45 19.22
N LEU A 62 1.63 -10.04 20.21
CA LEU A 62 2.16 -9.40 21.41
C LEU A 62 2.65 -10.44 22.42
N PRO A 63 3.64 -10.10 23.26
CA PRO A 63 4.04 -10.94 24.39
C PRO A 63 2.86 -11.33 25.30
N THR A 64 2.94 -12.50 25.94
CA THR A 64 1.90 -12.95 26.86
C THR A 64 1.85 -12.06 28.12
N PRO A 65 0.67 -11.55 28.53
CA PRO A 65 0.54 -10.78 29.75
C PRO A 65 0.78 -11.66 30.99
N TYR A 66 1.25 -11.04 32.07
CA TYR A 66 1.33 -11.70 33.38
C TYR A 66 -0.09 -11.88 33.98
N PRO A 67 -0.28 -12.85 34.89
CA PRO A 67 -1.53 -12.98 35.64
C PRO A 67 -1.89 -11.67 36.37
N LYS A 68 -3.18 -11.33 36.41
CA LYS A 68 -3.65 -10.14 37.16
C LYS A 68 -3.29 -10.25 38.64
N GLY A 69 -2.72 -9.19 39.20
CA GLY A 69 -2.33 -9.16 40.62
C GLY A 69 -1.02 -9.89 40.94
N TYR A 70 -0.22 -10.24 39.93
CA TYR A 70 1.11 -10.83 40.14
C TYR A 70 2.12 -9.83 40.75
N GLY A 71 1.76 -8.55 40.80
CA GLY A 71 2.50 -7.50 41.49
C GLY A 71 2.59 -6.22 40.67
N LEU A 72 2.93 -5.10 41.31
CA LEU A 72 2.92 -3.77 40.69
C LEU A 72 3.76 -3.68 39.40
N ALA A 73 4.89 -4.37 39.32
CA ALA A 73 5.72 -4.39 38.12
C ALA A 73 5.05 -5.13 36.96
N ALA A 74 4.38 -6.25 37.25
CA ALA A 74 3.63 -7.03 36.26
C ALA A 74 2.40 -6.25 35.76
N ASP A 75 1.70 -5.56 36.65
CA ASP A 75 0.55 -4.73 36.28
C ASP A 75 0.97 -3.57 35.35
N LYS A 76 2.11 -2.92 35.63
CA LYS A 76 2.67 -1.88 34.73
C LYS A 76 3.09 -2.44 33.38
N TYR A 77 3.65 -3.64 33.33
CA TYR A 77 4.00 -4.31 32.08
C TYR A 77 2.75 -4.59 31.23
N ASN A 78 1.70 -5.14 31.86
CA ASN A 78 0.44 -5.43 31.19
C ASN A 78 -0.23 -4.15 30.66
N PHE A 79 -0.18 -3.04 31.42
CA PHE A 79 -0.68 -1.75 30.94
C PHE A 79 0.07 -1.27 29.70
N ALA A 80 1.40 -1.33 29.70
CA ALA A 80 2.19 -0.95 28.52
C ALA A 80 1.90 -1.88 27.32
N LEU A 81 1.63 -3.17 27.56
CA LEU A 81 1.24 -4.12 26.53
C LEU A 81 -0.12 -3.75 25.90
N GLU A 82 -1.08 -3.32 26.70
CA GLU A 82 -2.37 -2.80 26.23
C GLU A 82 -2.20 -1.52 25.41
N GLU A 83 -1.38 -0.55 25.86
CA GLU A 83 -1.05 0.65 25.08
C GLU A 83 -0.40 0.32 23.73
N CYS A 84 0.47 -0.71 23.70
CA CYS A 84 1.05 -1.20 22.45
C CYS A 84 -0.03 -1.79 21.53
N ALA A 85 -0.98 -2.56 22.06
CA ALA A 85 -2.09 -3.11 21.28
C ALA A 85 -2.95 -1.98 20.68
N ASP A 86 -3.28 -0.97 21.48
CA ASP A 86 -4.03 0.21 21.03
C ASP A 86 -3.30 0.96 19.91
N ALA A 87 -1.99 1.16 20.03
CA ALA A 87 -1.18 1.79 19.01
C ALA A 87 -1.12 0.98 17.70
N ILE A 88 -1.04 -0.35 17.80
CA ILE A 88 -1.07 -1.25 16.63
C ILE A 88 -2.42 -1.18 15.91
N ARG A 89 -3.53 -1.17 16.66
CA ARG A 89 -4.88 -1.02 16.09
C ARG A 89 -5.08 0.37 15.45
N ALA A 90 -4.58 1.43 16.09
CA ALA A 90 -4.62 2.77 15.52
C ALA A 90 -3.82 2.88 14.21
N ALA A 91 -2.80 2.05 14.03
CA ALA A 91 -2.05 1.91 12.78
C ALA A 91 -2.75 1.02 11.73
N GLY A 92 -3.93 0.46 12.03
CA GLY A 92 -4.69 -0.39 11.12
C GLY A 92 -4.18 -1.82 10.99
N ILE A 93 -3.40 -2.30 11.96
CA ILE A 93 -2.81 -3.65 11.95
C ILE A 93 -3.58 -4.53 12.95
N VAL A 94 -3.75 -5.81 12.61
CA VAL A 94 -4.43 -6.79 13.46
C VAL A 94 -3.49 -7.32 14.55
N VAL A 95 -3.96 -7.39 15.80
CA VAL A 95 -3.25 -8.07 16.89
C VAL A 95 -3.72 -9.52 16.96
N LYS A 96 -2.77 -10.46 16.99
CA LYS A 96 -3.07 -11.89 16.96
C LYS A 96 -3.82 -12.34 18.22
N GLY A 97 -4.96 -13.03 18.03
CA GLY A 97 -5.79 -13.57 19.10
C GLY A 97 -6.93 -12.64 19.55
N GLU A 98 -7.10 -11.49 18.90
CA GLU A 98 -8.32 -10.68 18.92
C GLU A 98 -9.38 -11.18 17.94
#